data_AF-A0AAW6KKY0-F1
#
_entry.id   AF-A0AAW6KKY0-F1
#
_cell.length_a   1.000
_cell.length_b   1.000
_cell.length_c   1.000
_cell.angle_alpha   90.00
_cell.angle_beta   90.00
_cell.angle_gamma   90.00
#
_symmetry.space_group_name_H-M   'P 1'
#
loop_
_entity.id
_entity.type
_entity.pdbx_description
1 polymer ?
#
loop_
_entity_poly.entity_id
_entity_poly.type
_entity_poly.pdbx_seq_one_letter_code
_entity_poly.pdbx_strand_id
1 'polypeptide(L)'
;KYALDGETPAEGITEDSSNTVKKLIAETPGAIGYLAFSYIKDDTVTPLSIDGVKPTAENVQKGKFPIWAYQHSYTKGEPEGLAKEFLDYLMNDDIQKSIVTEQGYIPVTDMEVKRDANGKQTDK
;
A
#
# COMPACT_ATOMS: atom_id res chain seq x y z
N LYS A 1 -12.95 -15.48 -3.46
CA LYS A 1 -13.49 -14.67 -4.59
C LYS A 1 -12.41 -13.87 -5.33
N TYR A 2 -11.53 -13.12 -4.65
CA TYR A 2 -10.63 -12.17 -5.34
C TYR A 2 -9.23 -12.71 -5.69
N ALA A 3 -8.71 -13.70 -4.94
CA ALA A 3 -7.36 -14.23 -5.17
C ALA A 3 -7.30 -15.76 -5.34
N LEU A 4 -8.35 -16.47 -4.92
CA LEU A 4 -8.42 -17.93 -4.93
C LEU A 4 -9.58 -18.46 -5.79
N ASP A 5 -10.16 -17.64 -6.67
CA ASP A 5 -11.27 -18.02 -7.57
C ASP A 5 -12.51 -18.68 -6.90
N GLY A 6 -12.67 -18.49 -5.59
CA GLY A 6 -13.77 -19.08 -4.83
C GLY A 6 -13.36 -20.23 -3.93
N GLU A 7 -12.13 -20.70 -4.04
CA GLU A 7 -11.57 -21.76 -3.20
C GLU A 7 -11.32 -21.30 -1.75
N THR A 8 -11.30 -22.29 -0.85
CA THR A 8 -10.99 -22.12 0.56
C THR A 8 -9.49 -21.91 0.75
N PRO A 9 -9.05 -20.85 1.47
CA PRO A 9 -7.64 -20.69 1.84
C PRO A 9 -7.14 -21.90 2.65
N ALA A 10 -5.90 -22.32 2.41
CA ALA A 10 -5.24 -23.26 3.31
C ALA A 10 -5.10 -22.63 4.72
N GLU A 11 -5.16 -23.46 5.75
CA GLU A 11 -4.84 -23.02 7.10
C GLU A 11 -3.37 -22.56 7.17
N GLY A 12 -3.13 -21.45 7.83
CA GLY A 12 -1.81 -20.83 7.90
C GLY A 12 -1.71 -19.90 9.10
N ILE A 13 -0.51 -19.35 9.30
CA ILE A 13 -0.26 -18.39 10.36
C ILE A 13 -0.91 -17.06 9.99
N THR A 14 -1.67 -16.47 10.92
CA THR A 14 -2.29 -15.15 10.77
C THR A 14 -1.61 -14.16 11.71
N GLU A 15 -1.14 -13.03 11.18
CA GLU A 15 -0.45 -11.99 11.94
C GLU A 15 -0.90 -10.60 11.49
N ASP A 16 -1.15 -9.71 12.44
CA ASP A 16 -1.65 -8.35 12.16
C ASP A 16 -0.52 -7.32 11.98
N SER A 17 0.72 -7.69 12.27
CA SER A 17 1.89 -6.80 12.24
C SER A 17 2.76 -7.06 11.01
N SER A 18 2.96 -6.04 10.17
CA SER A 18 3.86 -6.14 9.00
C SER A 18 5.31 -6.51 9.39
N ASN A 19 5.79 -6.08 10.55
CA ASN A 19 7.11 -6.50 11.07
C ASN A 19 7.14 -7.99 11.41
N THR A 20 6.08 -8.51 12.02
CA THR A 20 5.99 -9.94 12.37
C THR A 20 5.88 -10.78 11.11
N VAL A 21 5.04 -10.36 10.14
CA VAL A 21 4.94 -11.01 8.83
C VAL A 21 6.29 -11.05 8.13
N LYS A 22 7.01 -9.91 8.05
CA LYS A 22 8.36 -9.85 7.44
C LYS A 22 9.32 -10.85 8.09
N LYS A 23 9.36 -10.88 9.42
CA LYS A 23 10.22 -11.79 10.19
C LYS A 23 9.88 -13.26 9.88
N LEU A 24 8.60 -13.63 9.93
CA LEU A 24 8.17 -15.01 9.67
C LEU A 24 8.50 -15.47 8.25
N ILE A 25 8.32 -14.61 7.25
CA ILE A 25 8.71 -14.90 5.86
C ILE A 25 10.21 -15.16 5.77
N ALA A 26 11.04 -14.31 6.40
CA ALA A 26 12.49 -14.45 6.37
C ALA A 26 12.99 -15.73 7.08
N GLU A 27 12.31 -16.15 8.16
CA GLU A 27 12.71 -17.29 8.99
C GLU A 27 12.12 -18.63 8.52
N THR A 28 11.13 -18.62 7.61
CA THR A 28 10.38 -19.82 7.19
C THR A 28 10.58 -20.10 5.69
N PRO A 29 11.43 -21.06 5.30
CA PRO A 29 11.62 -21.42 3.91
C PRO A 29 10.31 -21.80 3.21
N GLY A 30 10.04 -21.18 2.07
CA GLY A 30 8.81 -21.40 1.28
C GLY A 30 7.59 -20.59 1.74
N ALA A 31 7.71 -19.77 2.79
CA ALA A 31 6.62 -18.89 3.20
C ALA A 31 6.34 -17.78 2.17
N ILE A 32 5.06 -17.45 2.03
CA ILE A 32 4.57 -16.32 1.26
C ILE A 32 3.61 -15.51 2.13
N GLY A 33 3.67 -14.19 2.03
CA GLY A 33 2.78 -13.28 2.72
C GLY A 33 2.73 -11.92 2.03
N TYR A 34 2.03 -10.97 2.63
CA TYR A 34 1.89 -9.61 2.10
C TYR A 34 2.17 -8.58 3.19
N LEU A 35 2.86 -7.50 2.82
CA LEU A 35 3.21 -6.38 3.68
C LEU A 35 3.34 -5.12 2.82
N ALA A 36 3.25 -3.95 3.45
CA ALA A 36 3.42 -2.68 2.74
C ALA A 36 4.87 -2.50 2.24
N PHE A 37 5.04 -1.79 1.12
CA PHE A 37 6.36 -1.53 0.52
C PHE A 37 7.34 -0.88 1.49
N SER A 38 6.85 -0.02 2.39
CA SER A 38 7.65 0.67 3.41
C SER A 38 8.44 -0.26 4.35
N TYR A 39 8.09 -1.55 4.41
CA TYR A 39 8.78 -2.56 5.22
C TYR A 39 9.88 -3.32 4.46
N ILE A 40 9.93 -3.17 3.13
CA ILE A 40 10.92 -3.79 2.24
C ILE A 40 12.12 -2.83 2.12
N LYS A 41 12.95 -2.80 3.17
CA LYS A 41 14.11 -1.89 3.28
C LYS A 41 15.46 -2.56 3.00
N ASP A 42 15.46 -3.88 2.83
CA ASP A 42 16.63 -4.74 2.75
C ASP A 42 16.27 -6.04 2.01
N ASP A 43 17.26 -6.91 1.80
CA ASP A 43 17.12 -8.15 1.03
C ASP A 43 16.62 -9.34 1.87
N THR A 44 16.06 -9.11 3.07
CA THR A 44 15.59 -10.20 3.94
C THR A 44 14.32 -10.89 3.44
N VAL A 45 13.56 -10.23 2.56
CA VAL A 45 12.38 -10.77 1.88
C VAL A 45 12.46 -10.44 0.40
N THR A 46 11.93 -11.32 -0.44
CA THR A 46 11.92 -11.12 -1.90
C THR A 46 10.57 -10.61 -2.37
N PRO A 47 10.48 -9.38 -2.93
CA PRO A 47 9.25 -8.87 -3.53
C PRO A 47 8.89 -9.64 -4.79
N LEU A 48 7.63 -10.04 -4.93
CA LEU A 48 7.15 -10.80 -6.09
C LEU A 48 6.46 -9.88 -7.12
N SER A 49 6.64 -10.22 -8.40
CA SER A 49 5.85 -9.62 -9.48
C SER A 49 4.50 -10.31 -9.59
N ILE A 50 3.47 -9.57 -10.00
CA ILE A 50 2.12 -10.10 -10.26
C ILE A 50 1.86 -9.92 -11.74
N ASP A 51 1.54 -11.01 -12.43
CA ASP A 51 1.31 -11.04 -13.89
C ASP A 51 2.44 -10.36 -14.70
N GLY A 52 3.69 -10.55 -14.25
CA GLY A 52 4.88 -9.95 -14.87
C GLY A 52 5.12 -8.47 -14.53
N VAL A 53 4.25 -7.84 -13.73
CA VAL A 53 4.39 -6.44 -13.29
C VAL A 53 5.14 -6.39 -11.96
N LYS A 54 6.26 -5.65 -11.93
CA LYS A 54 7.07 -5.47 -10.72
C LYS A 54 6.39 -4.54 -9.69
N PRO A 55 6.58 -4.78 -8.38
CA PRO A 55 6.07 -3.92 -7.31
C PRO A 55 6.91 -2.63 -7.19
N THR A 56 6.68 -1.66 -8.08
CA THR A 56 7.40 -0.37 -8.07
C THR A 56 6.42 0.80 -7.92
N ALA A 57 6.91 1.92 -7.40
CA ALA A 57 6.12 3.15 -7.27
C ALA A 57 5.52 3.57 -8.61
N GLU A 58 6.32 3.57 -9.68
CA GLU A 58 5.87 3.88 -11.05
C GLU A 58 4.71 2.97 -11.52
N ASN A 59 4.80 1.66 -11.28
CA ASN A 59 3.76 0.74 -11.69
C ASN A 59 2.47 0.92 -10.88
N VAL A 60 2.57 1.33 -9.61
CA VAL A 60 1.39 1.67 -8.80
C VAL A 60 0.77 3.00 -9.27
N GLN A 61 1.59 4.02 -9.50
CA GLN A 61 1.14 5.34 -10.01
C GLN A 61 0.35 5.21 -11.31
N LYS A 62 0.86 4.38 -12.24
CA LYS A 62 0.22 4.08 -13.53
C LYS A 62 -0.91 3.04 -13.45
N GLY A 63 -1.24 2.55 -12.26
CA GLY A 63 -2.31 1.57 -12.04
C GLY A 63 -2.03 0.19 -12.65
N LYS A 64 -0.77 -0.14 -12.97
CA LYS A 64 -0.35 -1.42 -13.53
C LYS A 64 -0.15 -2.49 -12.46
N PHE A 65 0.40 -2.11 -11.31
CA PHE A 65 0.53 -3.02 -10.18
C PHE A 65 -0.79 -3.04 -9.40
N PRO A 66 -1.47 -4.18 -9.24
CA PRO A 66 -2.86 -4.20 -8.76
C PRO A 66 -2.99 -4.07 -7.23
N ILE A 67 -1.93 -4.38 -6.48
CA ILE A 67 -1.96 -4.37 -5.01
C ILE A 67 -1.41 -3.06 -4.47
N TRP A 68 -2.33 -2.17 -4.10
CA TRP A 68 -2.08 -0.91 -3.38
C TRP A 68 -3.39 -0.49 -2.71
N ALA A 69 -3.34 0.48 -1.81
CA ALA A 69 -4.52 1.13 -1.22
C ALA A 69 -4.18 2.55 -0.80
N TYR A 70 -5.20 3.39 -0.64
CA TYR A 70 -5.04 4.73 -0.07
C TYR A 70 -4.80 4.64 1.44
N GLN A 71 -3.93 5.51 1.93
CA GLN A 71 -3.87 5.85 3.34
C GLN A 71 -4.89 6.97 3.58
N HIS A 72 -5.88 6.70 4.42
CA HIS A 72 -6.98 7.64 4.68
C HIS A 72 -6.82 8.31 6.03
N SER A 73 -7.11 9.61 6.08
CA SER A 73 -7.32 10.35 7.31
C SER A 73 -8.77 10.84 7.34
N TYR A 74 -9.65 10.05 7.95
CA TYR A 74 -11.08 10.37 8.02
C TYR A 74 -11.40 11.34 9.15
N THR A 75 -12.35 12.23 8.90
CA THR A 75 -12.98 13.09 9.92
C THR A 75 -14.48 12.80 10.00
N LYS A 76 -15.06 13.06 11.17
CA LYS A 76 -16.52 12.95 11.35
C LYS A 76 -17.17 14.25 10.89
N GLY A 77 -17.55 14.30 9.62
CA GLY A 77 -18.02 15.53 8.97
C GLY A 77 -16.87 16.39 8.45
N GLU A 78 -17.20 17.60 8.01
CA GLU A 78 -16.22 18.54 7.46
C GLU A 78 -15.20 18.95 8.54
N PRO A 79 -13.89 18.88 8.25
CA PRO A 79 -12.87 19.28 9.21
C PRO A 79 -12.82 20.80 9.38
N GLU A 80 -12.59 21.25 10.60
CA GLU A 80 -12.42 22.66 10.95
C GLU A 80 -11.19 22.86 11.84
N GLY A 81 -10.71 24.10 11.93
CA GLY A 81 -9.57 24.49 12.75
C GLY A 81 -8.35 23.62 12.50
N LEU A 82 -7.72 23.16 13.60
CA LEU A 82 -6.47 22.40 13.55
C LEU A 82 -6.59 21.09 12.76
N ALA A 83 -7.75 20.43 12.77
CA ALA A 83 -7.94 19.20 12.00
C ALA A 83 -7.83 19.48 10.49
N LYS A 84 -8.43 20.58 10.02
CA LYS A 84 -8.31 21.00 8.62
C LYS A 84 -6.89 21.42 8.27
N GLU A 85 -6.26 22.25 9.11
CA GLU A 85 -4.88 22.71 8.88
C GLU A 85 -3.90 21.53 8.79
N PHE A 86 -4.08 20.50 9.63
CA PHE A 86 -3.26 19.30 9.58
C PHE A 86 -3.47 18.48 8.29
N LEU A 87 -4.72 18.30 7.85
CA LEU A 87 -5.01 17.62 6.58
C LEU A 87 -4.44 18.38 5.39
N ASP A 88 -4.57 19.72 5.38
CA ASP A 88 -3.99 20.58 4.34
C ASP A 88 -2.46 20.48 4.35
N TYR A 89 -1.82 20.41 5.52
CA TYR A 89 -0.39 20.17 5.67
C TYR A 89 0.03 18.81 5.09
N LEU A 90 -0.71 17.73 5.39
CA LEU A 90 -0.42 16.40 4.83
C LEU A 90 -0.52 16.38 3.30
N MET A 91 -1.46 17.16 2.74
CA MET A 91 -1.69 17.25 1.30
C MET A 91 -0.77 18.27 0.59
N ASN A 92 0.07 18.99 1.33
CA ASN A 92 1.02 19.93 0.75
C ASN A 92 2.03 19.19 -0.14
N ASP A 93 2.31 19.76 -1.31
CA ASP A 93 3.23 19.20 -2.30
C ASP A 93 4.62 18.86 -1.73
N ASP A 94 5.16 19.72 -0.87
CA ASP A 94 6.48 19.50 -0.25
C ASP A 94 6.43 18.30 0.70
N ILE A 95 5.34 18.14 1.47
CA ILE A 95 5.15 17.02 2.40
C ILE A 95 4.92 15.72 1.63
N GLN A 96 4.11 15.77 0.56
CA GLN A 96 3.89 14.65 -0.35
C GLN A 96 5.20 14.20 -1.01
N LYS A 97 6.09 15.12 -1.39
CA LYS A 97 7.35 14.80 -2.08
C LYS A 97 8.54 14.54 -1.15
N SER A 98 8.41 14.81 0.15
CA SER A 98 9.46 14.58 1.15
C SER A 98 9.06 13.45 2.11
N ILE A 99 8.48 13.78 3.26
CA ILE A 99 8.18 12.88 4.37
C ILE A 99 7.43 11.63 3.91
N VAL A 100 6.44 11.78 3.03
CA VAL A 100 5.65 10.64 2.52
C VAL A 100 6.56 9.65 1.77
N THR A 101 7.43 10.15 0.88
CA THR A 101 8.38 9.31 0.13
C THR A 101 9.47 8.72 1.02
N GLU A 102 10.00 9.48 1.99
CA GLU A 102 11.02 9.03 2.94
C GLU A 102 10.53 7.87 3.81
N GLN A 103 9.24 7.86 4.13
CA GLN A 103 8.58 6.77 4.85
C GLN A 103 8.25 5.56 3.95
N GLY A 104 8.57 5.62 2.65
CA GLY A 104 8.35 4.55 1.69
C GLY A 104 6.93 4.47 1.14
N TYR A 105 6.16 5.56 1.25
CA TYR A 105 4.83 5.68 0.62
C TYR A 105 4.92 6.38 -0.74
N ILE A 106 3.87 6.20 -1.53
CA ILE A 106 3.74 6.81 -2.85
C ILE A 106 2.90 8.08 -2.70
N PRO A 107 3.38 9.24 -3.17
CA PRO A 107 2.62 10.48 -3.10
C PRO A 107 1.31 10.36 -3.88
N VAL A 108 0.20 10.77 -3.27
CA VAL A 108 -1.11 10.70 -3.95
C VAL A 108 -1.20 11.71 -5.10
N THR A 109 -0.38 12.76 -5.05
CA THR A 109 -0.21 13.76 -6.11
C THR A 109 0.34 13.14 -7.39
N ASP A 110 1.16 12.10 -7.29
CA ASP A 110 1.83 11.46 -8.44
C ASP A 110 1.01 10.31 -9.07
N MET A 111 -0.11 9.93 -8.45
CA MET A 111 -0.99 8.90 -8.99
C MET A 111 -1.65 9.37 -10.29
N GLU A 112 -1.59 8.55 -11.35
CA GLU A 112 -2.26 8.77 -12.64
C GLU A 112 -3.64 8.10 -12.69
N VAL A 113 -3.93 7.22 -11.73
CA VAL A 113 -5.22 6.54 -11.57
C VAL A 113 -5.86 6.84 -10.22
N LYS A 114 -7.17 6.66 -10.15
CA LYS A 114 -7.94 6.67 -8.90
C LYS A 114 -8.78 5.41 -8.75
N ARG A 115 -9.08 5.03 -7.51
CA ARG A 115 -9.90 3.86 -7.19
C ARG A 115 -11.01 4.18 -6.20
N ASP A 116 -12.23 3.79 -6.52
CA ASP A 116 -13.37 4.01 -5.62
C ASP A 116 -13.48 2.94 -4.52
N ALA A 117 -14.45 3.11 -3.62
CA ALA A 117 -14.71 2.18 -2.52
C ALA A 117 -15.15 0.78 -2.97
N ASN A 118 -15.61 0.63 -4.22
CA ASN A 118 -15.94 -0.67 -4.82
C ASN A 118 -14.73 -1.32 -5.51
N GLY A 119 -13.57 -0.67 -5.50
CA GLY A 119 -12.36 -1.14 -6.15
C GLY A 119 -12.28 -0.81 -7.64
N LYS A 120 -13.19 0.01 -8.18
CA LYS A 120 -13.17 0.38 -9.60
C LYS A 120 -12.05 1.40 -9.85
N GLN A 121 -11.08 1.03 -10.68
CA GLN A 121 -10.00 1.92 -11.12
C GLN A 121 -10.42 2.73 -12.35
N THR A 122 -10.06 4.01 -12.38
CA THR A 122 -10.24 4.93 -13.51
C THR A 122 -9.06 5.88 -13.60
N ASP A 123 -8.82 6.47 -14.77
CA ASP A 123 -7.82 7.54 -14.91
C ASP A 123 -8.17 8.73 -14.01
N LYS A 124 -7.14 9.38 -13.46
CA LYS A 124 -7.30 10.46 -12.49
C LYS A 124 -7.74 11.75 -13.15
#